data_AF-A0A951KPL6-F1
#
_entry.id   AF-A0A951KPL6-F1
#
_cell.length_a   1.000
_cell.length_b   1.000
_cell.length_c   1.000
_cell.angle_alpha   90.00
_cell.angle_beta   90.00
_cell.angle_gamma   90.00
#
_symmetry.space_group_name_H-M   'P 1'
#
loop_
_entity.id
_entity.type
_entity.pdbx_description
1 polymer ?
#
loop_
_entity_poly.entity_id
_entity_poly.type
_entity_poly.pdbx_seq_one_letter_code
_entity_poly.pdbx_strand_id
1 'polypeptide(L)' 'MKAQILHDEHGQILAVSKIGDLRGSGSGFARAGMMPGPEQQVIELELSAADDAIPLRDLHAEYRVDPTSSRLVQK' A
#
# COMPACT_ATOMS: atom_id res chain seq x y z
N MET A 1 1.01 11.38 1.85
CA MET A 1 0.72 10.75 0.55
C MET A 1 0.02 9.44 0.84
N LYS A 2 -0.97 9.05 0.04
CA LYS A 2 -1.68 7.78 0.26
C LYS A 2 -0.99 6.63 -0.46
N ALA A 3 -0.93 5.48 0.19
CA ALA A 3 -0.54 4.22 -0.43
C ALA A 3 -1.65 3.20 -0.27
N GLN A 4 -1.81 2.37 -1.30
CA GLN A 4 -2.58 1.16 -1.23
C GLN A 4 -1.61 0.00 -0.99
N ILE A 5 -1.94 -0.89 -0.07
CA ILE A 5 -1.13 -2.06 0.26
C ILE A 5 -2.03 -3.30 0.19
N LEU A 6 -1.58 -4.29 -0.58
CA LEU A 6 -2.12 -5.63 -0.57
C LEU A 6 -1.26 -6.49 0.35
N HIS A 7 -1.87 -7.15 1.32
CA HIS A 7 -1.18 -8.06 2.25
C HIS A 7 -1.97 -9.33 2.49
N ASP A 8 -1.31 -10.37 2.99
CA ASP A 8 -1.96 -11.59 3.46
C ASP A 8 -2.48 -11.47 4.90
N GLU A 9 -3.07 -12.55 5.42
CA GLU A 9 -3.58 -12.65 6.79
C GLU A 9 -2.53 -12.49 7.89
N HIS A 10 -1.24 -12.65 7.57
CA HIS A 10 -0.12 -12.41 8.49
C HIS A 10 0.43 -10.98 8.38
N GLY A 11 -0.15 -10.16 7.51
CA GLY A 11 0.29 -8.80 7.25
C GLY A 11 1.49 -8.71 6.31
N GLN A 12 1.90 -9.80 5.68
CA GLN A 12 2.99 -9.77 4.71
C GLN A 12 2.54 -9.04 3.46
N ILE A 13 3.31 -8.01 3.10
CA ILE A 13 3.06 -7.21 1.91
C ILE A 13 3.29 -8.07 0.66
N LEU A 14 2.27 -8.10 -0.21
CA LEU A 14 2.29 -8.77 -1.51
C LEU A 14 2.43 -7.75 -2.65
N ALA A 15 1.87 -6.56 -2.47
CA ALA A 15 2.02 -5.45 -3.41
C ALA A 15 1.81 -4.09 -2.70
N VAL A 16 2.52 -3.07 -3.18
CA VAL A 16 2.40 -1.68 -2.70
C VAL A 16 2.27 -0.77 -3.91
N SER A 17 1.28 0.12 -3.88
CA SER A 17 1.18 1.20 -4.86
C SER A 17 1.01 2.53 -4.14
N LYS A 18 1.78 3.53 -4.55
CA LYS A 18 1.54 4.91 -4.11
C LYS A 18 0.43 5.49 -4.97
N ILE A 19 -0.65 5.93 -4.32
CA ILE A 19 -1.78 6.55 -5.02
C ILE A 19 -1.35 7.97 -5.37
N GLY A 20 -0.94 8.18 -6.62
CA GLY A 20 -0.82 9.50 -7.22
C GLY A 20 -2.20 10.05 -7.63
N ASP A 21 -2.29 11.36 -7.88
CA ASP A 21 -3.49 11.97 -8.45
C ASP A 21 -3.61 11.62 -9.96
N LEU A 22 -4.16 10.43 -10.23
CA LEU A 22 -4.42 9.94 -11.59
C LEU A 22 -5.56 10.70 -12.30
N ARG A 23 -6.32 11.51 -11.55
CA ARG A 23 -7.38 12.36 -12.10
C ARG A 23 -6.78 13.59 -12.77
N GLY A 24 -5.73 14.16 -12.17
CA GLY A 24 -4.95 15.25 -12.75
C GLY A 24 -4.13 14.84 -13.99
N SER A 25 -3.87 13.54 -14.19
CA SER A 25 -3.03 13.06 -15.30
C SER A 25 -3.79 12.77 -16.60
N GLY A 26 -5.09 13.09 -16.69
CA GLY A 26 -5.89 12.92 -17.91
C GLY A 26 -6.18 11.48 -18.31
N SER A 27 -5.97 10.51 -17.40
CA SER A 27 -5.98 9.08 -17.74
C SER A 27 -7.37 8.51 -18.06
N GLY A 28 -8.45 9.24 -17.79
CA GLY A 28 -9.83 8.77 -17.96
C GLY A 28 -10.25 7.64 -17.00
N PHE A 29 -9.31 7.07 -16.24
CA PHE A 29 -9.60 6.05 -15.23
C PHE A 29 -10.15 6.69 -13.96
N ALA A 30 -11.34 6.26 -13.54
CA ALA A 30 -11.98 6.76 -12.33
C ALA A 30 -11.26 6.29 -11.05
N ARG A 31 -10.69 5.08 -11.07
CA ARG A 31 -9.85 4.46 -10.01
C ARG A 31 -9.11 3.25 -10.61
N ALA A 32 -7.82 3.13 -10.36
CA ALA A 32 -7.06 1.90 -10.53
C ALA A 32 -6.66 1.42 -9.12
N GLY A 33 -6.91 0.15 -8.81
CA GLY A 33 -6.65 -0.39 -7.47
C GLY A 33 -6.37 -1.88 -7.52
N MET A 34 -5.76 -2.39 -6.45
CA MET A 34 -5.47 -3.80 -6.26
C MET A 34 -6.76 -4.56 -5.90
N MET A 35 -6.94 -5.74 -6.50
CA MET A 35 -8.01 -6.66 -6.12
C MET A 35 -7.43 -7.76 -5.24
N PRO A 36 -7.92 -7.95 -4.01
CA PRO A 36 -7.47 -9.04 -3.16
C PRO A 36 -7.97 -10.39 -3.68
N GLY A 37 -7.10 -11.40 -3.63
CA GLY A 37 -7.49 -12.81 -3.71
C GLY A 37 -8.04 -13.34 -2.37
N PRO A 38 -8.33 -14.64 -2.27
CA PRO A 38 -8.65 -15.28 -0.99
C PRO A 38 -7.57 -15.01 0.06
N GLU A 39 -7.99 -14.73 1.30
CA GLU A 39 -7.09 -14.46 2.46
C GLU A 39 -6.19 -13.22 2.30
N GLN A 40 -6.42 -12.41 1.27
CA GLN A 40 -5.71 -11.15 1.06
C GLN A 40 -6.60 -9.97 1.43
N GLN A 41 -5.96 -8.91 1.86
CA GLN A 41 -6.63 -7.66 2.21
C GLN A 41 -5.93 -6.50 1.54
N VAL A 42 -6.73 -5.53 1.10
CA VAL A 42 -6.26 -4.27 0.55
C VAL A 42 -6.60 -3.17 1.53
N ILE A 43 -5.59 -2.45 1.99
CA ILE A 43 -5.75 -1.27 2.84
C ILE A 43 -5.24 -0.03 2.13
N GLU A 44 -5.88 1.10 2.41
CA GLU A 44 -5.39 2.43 2.06
C GLU A 44 -4.89 3.09 3.35
N LEU A 45 -3.64 3.52 3.35
CA LEU A 45 -3.04 4.19 4.50
C LEU A 45 -2.32 5.46 4.06
N GLU A 46 -2.33 6.45 4.95
CA GLU A 46 -1.56 7.67 4.79
C GLU A 46 -0.12 7.40 5.21
N LEU A 47 0.83 7.54 4.28
CA LEU A 47 2.25 7.45 4.57
C LEU A 47 2.72 8.70 5.32
N SER A 48 3.55 8.49 6.34
CA SER A 48 4.30 9.58 6.94
C SER A 48 5.30 10.14 5.92
N ALA A 49 5.82 11.36 6.16
CA ALA A 49 6.84 11.94 5.28
C ALA A 49 8.12 11.08 5.22
N ALA A 50 8.42 10.35 6.31
CA ALA A 50 9.55 9.43 6.35
C ALA A 50 9.28 8.19 5.48
N ASP A 51 8.11 7.55 5.63
CA ASP A 51 7.75 6.35 4.86
C ASP A 51 7.59 6.65 3.36
N ASP A 52 7.12 7.86 3.02
CA ASP A 52 7.00 8.28 1.63
C ASP A 52 8.36 8.51 0.96
N ALA A 53 9.42 8.82 1.70
CA ALA A 53 10.76 8.91 1.13
C ALA A 53 11.37 7.52 0.80
N ILE A 54 10.80 6.44 1.36
CA ILE A 54 11.30 5.08 1.18
C ILE A 54 10.94 4.57 -0.23
N PRO A 55 11.90 3.98 -0.97
CA PRO A 55 11.61 3.30 -2.22
C PRO A 55 10.60 2.17 -2.03
N LEU A 56 9.66 2.01 -2.96
CA LEU A 56 8.59 0.99 -2.87
C LEU A 56 9.12 -0.44 -2.69
N ARG A 57 10.25 -0.75 -3.32
CA ARG A 57 10.94 -2.03 -3.16
C ARG A 57 11.32 -2.28 -1.70
N ASP A 58 11.83 -1.26 -1.03
CA ASP A 58 12.36 -1.38 0.32
C ASP A 58 11.21 -1.41 1.33
N LEU A 59 10.12 -0.65 1.09
CA LEU A 59 8.84 -0.81 1.79
C LEU A 59 8.33 -2.27 1.72
N HIS A 60 8.35 -2.88 0.54
CA HIS A 60 7.91 -4.26 0.37
C HIS A 60 8.85 -5.27 1.08
N ALA A 61 10.16 -5.03 1.04
CA ALA A 61 11.16 -5.93 1.58
C ALA A 61 11.25 -5.86 3.12
N GLU A 62 11.20 -4.67 3.70
CA GLU A 62 11.55 -4.42 5.11
C GLU A 62 10.35 -4.18 6.02
N TYR A 63 9.16 -3.97 5.47
CA TYR A 63 7.97 -3.67 6.25
C TYR A 63 6.88 -4.73 6.08
N ARG A 64 6.01 -4.81 7.08
CA ARG A 64 4.75 -5.55 7.05
C ARG A 64 3.62 -4.66 7.53
N VAL A 65 2.39 -5.08 7.26
CA VAL A 65 1.20 -4.49 7.86
C VAL A 65 0.96 -5.16 9.21
N ASP A 66 0.76 -4.39 10.26
CA ASP A 66 0.19 -4.93 11.49
C ASP A 66 -1.32 -5.15 11.27
N PRO A 67 -1.83 -6.39 11.25
CA PRO A 67 -3.23 -6.69 10.98
C PRO A 67 -4.18 -6.14 12.07
N THR A 68 -3.67 -5.81 13.25
CA THR A 68 -4.47 -5.27 14.36
C THR A 68 -4.68 -3.77 14.23
N SER A 69 -3.64 -3.05 13.79
CA SER A 69 -3.63 -1.57 13.74
C SER A 69 -3.72 -1.01 12.32
N SER A 70 -3.63 -1.86 11.29
CA SER A 70 -3.58 -1.49 9.87
C SER A 70 -2.49 -0.46 9.57
N ARG A 71 -1.33 -0.60 10.23
CA ARG A 71 -0.17 0.29 10.07
C ARG A 71 1.02 -0.45 9.50
N LEU A 72 1.87 0.27 8.78
CA LEU A 72 3.19 -0.21 8.42
C LEU A 72 4.05 -0.32 9.68
N VAL A 73 4.66 -1.48 9.87
CA VAL A 73 5.66 -1.74 10.90
C VAL A 73 6.87 -2.38 10.23
N GLN A 74 8.06 -2.00 10.69
CA GLN A 74 9.28 -2.67 10.25
C GLN A 74 9.25 -4.13 10.72
N LYS A 75 9.72 -5.04 9.88
CA LYS A 75 9.76 -6.49 10.19
C LYS A 75 10.68 -6.80 11.36
#